data_AF-A0A1H3R8M4-F1
#
_entry.id   AF-A0A1H3R8M4-F1
#
_cell.length_a   1.000
_cell.length_b   1.000
_cell.length_c   1.000
_cell.angle_alpha   90.00
_cell.angle_beta   90.00
_cell.angle_gamma   90.00
#
_symmetry.space_group_name_H-M   'P 1'
#
loop_
_entity.id
_entity.type
_entity.pdbx_description
1 polymer ?
#
loop_
_entity_poly.entity_id
_entity_poly.type
_entity_poly.pdbx_seq_one_letter_code
_entity_poly.pdbx_strand_id
1 'polypeptide(L)'
;MFKSLYNLLIILTVCIVAMGISVLYSPILDESSIVHSSNNEQITLLASSDYGESLLNPNDIYIKYKSDESFVLDFNEEYQFSLKIFKNEALYKVHNIYNHGSTQVEFTKDTPYSVNINLSQEELELPNGEYKIEIMPNINNNLYNINPLIFNIKYLSNVPYFPAVSNIPDGKTALNLYFMDNQNLVKQLIGITRFINYTQKPLTSIIDELKKGPSLELGLNMNPIVGSYNYVSLKGTTLYVDLPSNEGLYTNGGERSEASMNSLIKSYANYPGVENVRFLVDYNRASTFFNDKDITKSFTINSENKAFLAYASPNRYFLIECDVDNIAEDMTIEKKISSIFQSLQNSSYEYLSSTIPSEIKLLNSRLENNVLILNFDDSFLSAYEDDNNLNRMMLDSILFSFTSLKEVDKVKILINGEVINNFASLDLSYEMPRPLFLNPEN
;
A
#
# COMPACT_ATOMS: atom_id res chain seq x y z
N MET A 1 25.49 -71.75 56.93
CA MET A 1 24.48 -70.82 56.39
C MET A 1 24.94 -69.94 55.22
N PHE A 2 26.24 -69.76 54.92
CA PHE A 2 26.70 -68.99 53.75
C PHE A 2 26.73 -69.75 52.39
N LYS A 3 26.65 -71.09 52.39
CA LYS A 3 26.63 -71.88 51.14
C LYS A 3 25.29 -71.86 50.38
N SER A 4 24.17 -71.65 51.09
CA SER A 4 22.84 -71.66 50.45
C SER A 4 22.53 -70.37 49.69
N LEU A 5 23.07 -69.23 50.14
CA LEU A 5 22.92 -67.94 49.45
C LEU A 5 23.76 -67.88 48.17
N TYR A 6 24.97 -68.46 48.20
CA TYR A 6 25.88 -68.51 47.05
C TYR A 6 25.31 -69.37 45.91
N ASN A 7 24.68 -70.50 46.24
CA ASN A 7 24.03 -71.36 45.24
C ASN A 7 22.80 -70.69 44.62
N LEU A 8 22.05 -69.87 45.37
CA LEU A 8 20.90 -69.13 44.84
C LEU A 8 21.33 -68.02 43.86
N LEU A 9 22.47 -67.35 44.15
CA LEU A 9 23.05 -66.31 43.29
C LEU A 9 23.60 -66.90 41.98
N ILE A 10 24.19 -68.10 42.02
CA ILE A 10 24.61 -68.84 40.82
C ILE A 10 23.40 -69.22 39.95
N ILE A 11 22.31 -69.70 40.54
CA ILE A 11 21.09 -70.04 39.78
C ILE A 11 20.47 -68.79 39.13
N LEU A 12 20.43 -67.66 39.84
CA LEU A 12 19.94 -66.39 39.28
C LEU A 12 20.82 -65.89 38.12
N THR A 13 22.14 -66.11 38.19
CA THR A 13 23.07 -65.69 37.13
C THR A 13 22.97 -66.59 35.89
N VAL A 14 22.74 -67.90 36.07
CA VAL A 14 22.50 -68.84 34.97
C VAL A 14 21.17 -68.55 34.25
N CYS A 15 20.13 -68.13 34.96
CA CYS A 15 18.85 -67.77 34.34
C CYS A 15 18.90 -66.46 33.54
N ILE A 16 19.73 -65.49 33.92
CA ILE A 16 19.87 -64.20 33.19
C ILE A 16 20.72 -64.37 31.91
N VAL A 17 21.69 -65.29 31.90
CA VAL A 17 22.51 -65.57 30.71
C VAL A 17 21.77 -66.46 29.70
N ALA A 18 20.75 -67.21 30.11
CA ALA A 18 19.99 -68.13 29.25
C ALA A 18 18.88 -67.46 28.39
N MET A 19 18.65 -66.15 28.51
CA MET A 19 17.62 -65.43 27.72
C MET A 19 18.15 -64.64 26.53
N GLY A 20 19.46 -64.66 26.26
CA GLY A 20 20.04 -64.01 25.08
C GLY A 20 20.90 -64.98 24.31
N ILE A 21 20.57 -65.17 23.03
CA ILE A 21 21.31 -65.85 21.95
C ILE A 21 20.60 -67.13 21.47
N SER A 22 19.83 -66.98 20.38
CA SER A 22 19.59 -68.05 19.43
C SER A 22 20.62 -67.95 18.31
N VAL A 23 21.38 -69.03 18.10
CA VAL A 23 22.40 -69.18 17.04
C VAL A 23 21.91 -70.22 16.01
N LEU A 24 21.59 -69.70 14.83
CA LEU A 24 21.98 -70.12 13.46
C LEU A 24 21.38 -71.34 12.70
N TYR A 25 21.32 -71.10 11.38
CA TYR A 25 21.27 -71.95 10.17
C TYR A 25 19.88 -72.35 9.62
N SER A 26 19.50 -72.24 8.34
CA SER A 26 20.08 -71.81 7.03
C SER A 26 18.97 -72.05 5.93
N PRO A 27 19.20 -71.89 4.61
CA PRO A 27 19.40 -70.68 3.79
C PRO A 27 18.19 -70.41 2.86
N ILE A 28 18.11 -69.22 2.25
CA ILE A 28 17.76 -68.96 0.83
C ILE A 28 17.80 -67.43 0.61
N LEU A 29 18.81 -67.02 -0.17
CA LEU A 29 18.88 -65.90 -1.12
C LEU A 29 18.24 -64.55 -0.72
N ASP A 30 19.08 -63.52 -0.50
CA ASP A 30 19.24 -62.47 -1.51
C ASP A 30 20.41 -61.52 -1.22
N GLU A 31 20.97 -61.02 -2.30
CA GLU A 31 22.26 -60.33 -2.40
C GLU A 31 22.29 -58.94 -1.73
N SER A 32 23.43 -58.67 -1.07
CA SER A 32 24.06 -57.37 -0.86
C SER A 32 23.19 -56.14 -0.52
N SER A 33 22.95 -55.90 0.77
CA SER A 33 22.80 -54.55 1.29
C SER A 33 24.19 -53.97 1.57
N ILE A 34 24.66 -53.13 0.65
CA ILE A 34 25.78 -52.23 0.89
C ILE A 34 25.31 -51.25 1.97
N VAL A 35 25.90 -51.33 3.16
CA VAL A 35 25.81 -50.29 4.17
C VAL A 35 26.63 -49.11 3.64
N HIS A 36 25.96 -48.18 2.96
CA HIS A 36 26.49 -46.84 2.82
C HIS A 36 26.32 -46.12 4.16
N SER A 37 27.44 -45.71 4.74
CA SER A 37 27.49 -44.67 5.76
C SER A 37 26.83 -43.41 5.19
N SER A 38 25.57 -43.16 5.53
CA SER A 38 24.92 -41.91 5.16
C SER A 38 25.51 -40.79 6.03
N ASN A 39 26.42 -40.02 5.44
CA ASN A 39 26.56 -38.63 5.84
C ASN A 39 25.15 -38.02 5.83
N ASN A 40 24.81 -37.27 6.87
CA ASN A 40 23.57 -36.52 6.96
C ASN A 40 23.67 -35.28 6.03
N GLU A 41 23.92 -35.50 4.75
CA GLU A 41 23.95 -34.45 3.73
C GLU A 41 22.49 -34.09 3.42
N GLN A 42 22.06 -32.91 3.87
CA GLN A 42 20.77 -32.36 3.47
C GLN A 42 20.79 -32.08 1.96
N ILE A 43 19.87 -32.70 1.23
CA ILE A 43 19.70 -32.46 -0.20
C ILE A 43 19.29 -30.99 -0.39
N THR A 44 19.97 -30.28 -1.29
CA THR A 44 19.73 -28.85 -1.55
C THR A 44 18.93 -28.67 -2.84
N LEU A 45 17.76 -28.04 -2.75
CA LEU A 45 16.96 -27.70 -3.92
C LEU A 45 17.21 -26.24 -4.31
N LEU A 46 17.73 -26.03 -5.53
CA LEU A 46 17.99 -24.71 -6.07
C LEU A 46 16.82 -24.27 -6.95
N ALA A 47 16.12 -23.23 -6.51
CA ALA A 47 15.11 -22.55 -7.31
C ALA A 47 15.78 -21.49 -8.21
N SER A 48 15.31 -21.39 -9.45
CA SER A 48 15.77 -20.38 -10.40
C SER A 48 14.64 -19.95 -11.31
N SER A 49 14.77 -18.76 -11.89
CA SER A 49 13.87 -18.26 -12.91
C SER A 49 14.67 -17.61 -14.02
N ASP A 50 14.09 -17.55 -15.23
CA ASP A 50 14.67 -16.81 -16.34
C ASP A 50 14.39 -15.29 -16.22
N TYR A 51 13.53 -14.89 -15.29
CA TYR A 51 13.22 -13.51 -14.96
C TYR A 51 14.25 -12.91 -13.98
N GLY A 52 14.45 -11.60 -14.05
CA GLY A 52 15.23 -10.86 -13.06
C GLY A 52 14.55 -10.83 -11.69
N GLU A 53 15.28 -10.41 -10.65
CA GLU A 53 14.74 -10.32 -9.29
C GLU A 53 13.71 -9.19 -9.12
N SER A 54 13.75 -8.17 -9.98
CA SER A 54 12.79 -7.05 -9.97
C SER A 54 11.81 -7.16 -11.13
N LEU A 55 10.51 -7.15 -10.83
CA LEU A 55 9.42 -7.34 -11.80
C LEU A 55 8.39 -6.21 -11.72
N LEU A 56 7.89 -5.78 -12.87
CA LEU A 56 6.79 -4.81 -12.99
C LEU A 56 5.56 -5.52 -13.55
N ASN A 57 4.44 -5.48 -12.81
CA ASN A 57 3.17 -6.10 -13.19
C ASN A 57 3.30 -7.54 -13.75
N PRO A 58 4.00 -8.46 -13.08
CA PRO A 58 4.13 -9.83 -13.57
C PRO A 58 2.77 -10.54 -13.59
N ASN A 59 2.59 -11.45 -14.53
CA ASN A 59 1.50 -12.43 -14.52
C ASN A 59 2.11 -13.80 -14.19
N ASP A 60 2.16 -14.70 -15.15
CA ASP A 60 2.78 -16.02 -15.05
C ASP A 60 4.31 -15.97 -15.04
N ILE A 61 4.94 -16.55 -14.01
CA ILE A 61 6.38 -16.77 -13.95
C ILE A 61 6.72 -18.26 -13.97
N TYR A 62 7.77 -18.59 -14.71
CA TYR A 62 8.30 -19.95 -14.77
C TYR A 62 9.44 -20.10 -13.76
N ILE A 63 9.29 -21.09 -12.88
CA ILE A 63 10.29 -21.45 -11.87
C ILE A 63 10.82 -22.83 -12.18
N LYS A 64 12.14 -22.97 -12.17
CA LYS A 64 12.86 -24.22 -12.36
C LYS A 64 13.56 -24.60 -11.06
N TYR A 65 13.22 -25.77 -10.54
CA TYR A 65 13.87 -26.38 -9.40
C TYR A 65 14.87 -27.44 -9.88
N LYS A 66 16.10 -27.36 -9.38
CA LYS A 66 17.19 -28.30 -9.69
C LYS A 66 17.80 -28.87 -8.42
N SER A 67 18.27 -30.10 -8.53
CA SER A 67 19.00 -30.81 -7.49
C SER A 67 20.27 -31.41 -8.10
N ASP A 68 21.32 -31.52 -7.29
CA ASP A 68 22.55 -32.23 -7.62
C ASP A 68 22.39 -33.76 -7.50
N GLU A 69 21.43 -34.21 -6.71
CA GLU A 69 21.07 -35.61 -6.51
C GLU A 69 19.68 -35.96 -7.07
N SER A 70 19.47 -37.24 -7.37
CA SER A 70 18.16 -37.74 -7.81
C SER A 70 17.36 -38.23 -6.62
N PHE A 71 16.13 -37.73 -6.46
CA PHE A 71 15.26 -38.07 -5.34
C PHE A 71 13.79 -37.80 -5.68
N VAL A 72 12.87 -38.27 -4.83
CA VAL A 72 11.43 -38.00 -4.97
C VAL A 72 11.02 -36.96 -3.95
N LEU A 73 10.48 -35.84 -4.42
CA LEU A 73 9.94 -34.77 -3.59
C LEU A 73 8.44 -34.98 -3.40
N ASP A 74 8.00 -35.05 -2.15
CA ASP A 74 6.60 -35.17 -1.77
C ASP A 74 6.05 -33.81 -1.33
N PHE A 75 5.37 -33.13 -2.24
CA PHE A 75 4.61 -31.93 -1.94
C PHE A 75 3.44 -32.24 -1.00
N ASN A 76 3.05 -31.24 -0.22
CA ASN A 76 1.87 -31.29 0.61
C ASN A 76 0.59 -31.39 -0.26
N GLU A 77 -0.35 -32.23 0.19
CA GLU A 77 -1.58 -32.51 -0.57
C GLU A 77 -2.57 -31.34 -0.56
N GLU A 78 -2.48 -30.45 0.43
CA GLU A 78 -3.34 -29.26 0.50
C GLU A 78 -2.84 -28.19 -0.47
N TYR A 79 -1.57 -27.81 -0.43
CA TYR A 79 -1.00 -26.80 -1.33
C TYR A 79 0.48 -27.06 -1.59
N GLN A 80 0.91 -26.87 -2.84
CA GLN A 80 2.28 -27.22 -3.27
C GLN A 80 3.29 -26.10 -3.00
N PHE A 81 2.84 -24.84 -2.99
CA PHE A 81 3.69 -23.69 -2.75
C PHE A 81 3.01 -22.69 -1.82
N SER A 82 3.82 -21.96 -1.07
CA SER A 82 3.39 -20.84 -0.24
C SER A 82 4.18 -19.60 -0.63
N LEU A 83 3.46 -18.51 -0.86
CA LEU A 83 4.00 -17.19 -1.16
C LEU A 83 3.88 -16.37 0.10
N LYS A 84 5.01 -15.99 0.69
CA LYS A 84 5.05 -14.98 1.74
C LYS A 84 5.25 -13.63 1.07
N ILE A 85 4.25 -12.79 1.18
CA ILE A 85 4.22 -11.46 0.57
C ILE A 85 4.51 -10.45 1.66
N PHE A 86 5.57 -9.67 1.48
CA PHE A 86 6.00 -8.63 2.39
C PHE A 86 5.76 -7.25 1.77
N LYS A 87 5.28 -6.31 2.58
CA LYS A 87 5.16 -4.88 2.25
C LYS A 87 5.91 -4.11 3.33
N ASN A 88 6.83 -3.23 2.94
CA ASN A 88 7.65 -2.47 3.89
C ASN A 88 8.40 -3.34 4.93
N GLU A 89 8.98 -4.46 4.47
CA GLU A 89 9.66 -5.47 5.31
C GLU A 89 8.77 -6.21 6.33
N ALA A 90 7.48 -5.89 6.42
CA ALA A 90 6.52 -6.60 7.25
C ALA A 90 5.78 -7.65 6.43
N LEU A 91 5.51 -8.82 7.02
CA LEU A 91 4.67 -9.84 6.39
C LEU A 91 3.25 -9.26 6.21
N TYR A 92 2.82 -9.16 4.96
CA TYR A 92 1.53 -8.58 4.57
C TYR A 92 0.47 -9.67 4.36
N LYS A 93 0.78 -10.67 3.54
CA LYS A 93 -0.14 -11.77 3.19
C LYS A 93 0.63 -13.06 2.98
N VAL A 94 -0.02 -14.19 3.26
CA VAL A 94 0.44 -15.51 2.80
C VAL A 94 -0.59 -16.01 1.80
N HIS A 95 -0.13 -16.43 0.62
CA HIS A 95 -0.97 -16.97 -0.43
C HIS A 95 -0.51 -18.39 -0.77
N ASN A 96 -1.43 -19.36 -0.70
CA ASN A 96 -1.13 -20.76 -0.94
C ASN A 96 -1.56 -21.15 -2.34
N ILE A 97 -0.67 -21.80 -3.08
CA ILE A 97 -0.91 -22.21 -4.46
C ILE A 97 -1.29 -23.68 -4.51
N TYR A 98 -2.47 -23.91 -5.05
CA TYR A 98 -3.05 -25.22 -5.31
C TYR A 98 -2.78 -25.59 -6.76
N ASN A 99 -1.95 -26.59 -6.97
CA ASN A 99 -1.70 -27.12 -8.32
C ASN A 99 -2.16 -28.56 -8.36
N HIS A 100 -3.05 -28.89 -9.30
CA HIS A 100 -3.72 -30.19 -9.41
C HIS A 100 -2.82 -31.29 -10.01
N GLY A 101 -1.50 -31.10 -9.98
CA GLY A 101 -0.52 -32.09 -10.44
C GLY A 101 -0.27 -33.21 -9.44
N SER A 102 0.66 -34.11 -9.80
CA SER A 102 1.16 -35.13 -8.87
C SER A 102 1.78 -34.47 -7.64
N THR A 103 1.47 -34.98 -6.45
CA THR A 103 2.11 -34.57 -5.19
C THR A 103 3.51 -35.15 -5.06
N GLN A 104 3.83 -36.20 -5.82
CA GLN A 104 5.19 -36.76 -5.91
C GLN A 104 5.84 -36.37 -7.22
N VAL A 105 7.03 -35.76 -7.13
CA VAL A 105 7.83 -35.34 -8.28
C VAL A 105 9.21 -35.95 -8.19
N GLU A 106 9.61 -36.69 -9.22
CA GLU A 106 10.95 -37.22 -9.34
C GLU A 106 11.89 -36.14 -9.88
N PHE A 107 12.93 -35.83 -9.10
CA PHE A 107 14.04 -35.00 -9.53
C PHE A 107 15.15 -35.91 -10.01
N THR A 108 15.67 -35.62 -11.21
CA THR A 108 16.93 -36.20 -11.68
C THR A 108 17.92 -35.08 -11.93
N LYS A 109 19.22 -35.40 -11.87
CA LYS A 109 20.30 -34.44 -12.13
C LYS A 109 20.15 -33.69 -13.46
N ASP A 110 19.52 -34.32 -14.44
CA ASP A 110 19.44 -33.83 -15.81
C ASP A 110 18.06 -33.24 -16.17
N THR A 111 17.03 -33.42 -15.33
CA THR A 111 15.66 -32.95 -15.60
C THR A 111 15.16 -32.00 -14.52
N PRO A 112 15.19 -30.67 -14.72
CA PRO A 112 14.62 -29.72 -13.77
C PRO A 112 13.10 -29.86 -13.70
N TYR A 113 12.56 -29.82 -12.49
CA TYR A 113 11.12 -29.66 -12.31
C TYR A 113 10.76 -28.19 -12.59
N SER A 114 9.78 -27.98 -13.47
CA SER A 114 9.35 -26.64 -13.85
C SER A 114 7.89 -26.44 -13.47
N VAL A 115 7.61 -25.31 -12.83
CA VAL A 115 6.25 -24.90 -12.45
C VAL A 115 5.98 -23.50 -12.96
N ASN A 116 4.75 -23.25 -13.40
CA ASN A 116 4.26 -21.92 -13.68
C ASN A 116 3.47 -21.41 -12.47
N ILE A 117 3.81 -20.21 -11.99
CA ILE A 117 3.13 -19.55 -10.87
C ILE A 117 2.56 -18.23 -11.35
N ASN A 118 1.25 -18.04 -11.16
CA ASN A 118 0.59 -16.78 -11.43
C ASN A 118 0.86 -15.79 -10.28
N LEU A 119 1.60 -14.74 -10.58
CA LEU A 119 1.87 -13.59 -9.70
C LEU A 119 1.12 -12.34 -10.15
N SER A 120 0.04 -12.47 -10.90
CA SER A 120 -0.80 -11.32 -11.26
C SER A 120 -1.37 -10.66 -10.00
N GLN A 121 -1.53 -9.34 -10.09
CA GLN A 121 -2.09 -8.53 -9.00
C GLN A 121 -3.49 -9.01 -8.58
N GLU A 122 -4.31 -9.42 -9.55
CA GLU A 122 -5.66 -9.91 -9.35
C GLU A 122 -5.67 -11.24 -8.58
N GLU A 123 -4.84 -12.21 -8.99
CA GLU A 123 -4.73 -13.53 -8.33
C GLU A 123 -4.31 -13.40 -6.86
N LEU A 124 -3.37 -12.48 -6.59
CA LEU A 124 -2.88 -12.25 -5.23
C LEU A 124 -3.78 -11.31 -4.42
N GLU A 125 -4.78 -10.68 -5.06
CA GLU A 125 -5.66 -9.64 -4.50
C GLU A 125 -4.85 -8.54 -3.78
N LEU A 126 -3.80 -8.05 -4.43
CA LEU A 126 -2.92 -7.03 -3.85
C LEU A 126 -3.27 -5.63 -4.38
N PRO A 127 -3.26 -4.59 -3.53
CA PRO A 127 -3.33 -3.23 -4.03
C PRO A 127 -2.05 -2.86 -4.80
N ASN A 128 -2.07 -1.71 -5.47
CA ASN A 128 -0.87 -1.17 -6.12
C ASN A 128 0.22 -0.88 -5.07
N GLY A 129 1.46 -1.17 -5.40
CA GLY A 129 2.59 -0.94 -4.51
C GLY A 129 3.79 -1.81 -4.82
N GLU A 130 4.79 -1.71 -3.95
CA GLU A 130 6.03 -2.50 -4.00
C GLU A 130 5.97 -3.61 -2.94
N TYR A 131 6.31 -4.83 -3.35
CA TYR A 131 6.21 -6.05 -2.56
C TYR A 131 7.47 -6.89 -2.72
N LYS A 132 7.88 -7.56 -1.65
CA LYS A 132 8.83 -8.67 -1.72
C LYS A 132 8.04 -9.96 -1.59
N ILE A 133 8.13 -10.84 -2.59
CA ILE A 133 7.47 -12.15 -2.57
C ILE A 133 8.54 -13.23 -2.42
N GLU A 134 8.43 -14.01 -1.35
CA GLU A 134 9.22 -15.21 -1.13
C GLU A 134 8.38 -16.44 -1.48
N ILE A 135 8.82 -17.20 -2.48
CA ILE A 135 8.15 -18.40 -2.95
C ILE A 135 8.86 -19.62 -2.37
N MET A 136 8.10 -20.42 -1.63
CA MET A 136 8.62 -21.62 -0.98
C MET A 136 7.76 -22.84 -1.33
N PRO A 137 8.36 -23.96 -1.77
CA PRO A 137 7.63 -25.21 -1.91
C PRO A 137 7.20 -25.72 -0.53
N ASN A 138 6.01 -26.28 -0.44
CA ASN A 138 5.46 -26.89 0.75
C ASN A 138 5.59 -28.42 0.65
N ILE A 139 6.49 -28.99 1.45
CA ILE A 139 6.93 -30.38 1.34
C ILE A 139 6.73 -31.06 2.69
N ASN A 140 6.30 -32.32 2.67
CA ASN A 140 5.94 -33.04 3.89
C ASN A 140 7.14 -33.48 4.75
N ASN A 141 8.38 -33.36 4.24
CA ASN A 141 9.59 -33.89 4.85
C ASN A 141 10.67 -32.83 5.06
N ASN A 142 11.23 -32.74 6.27
CA ASN A 142 12.21 -31.73 6.69
C ASN A 142 13.67 -32.07 6.32
N LEU A 143 13.89 -33.09 5.48
CA LEU A 143 15.23 -33.50 5.06
C LEU A 143 15.86 -32.59 4.00
N TYR A 144 15.09 -31.65 3.45
CA TYR A 144 15.51 -30.80 2.34
C TYR A 144 15.85 -29.39 2.82
N ASN A 145 16.97 -28.85 2.36
CA ASN A 145 17.26 -27.43 2.49
C ASN A 145 16.86 -26.73 1.19
N ILE A 146 15.92 -25.78 1.29
CA ILE A 146 15.36 -25.11 0.12
C ILE A 146 15.42 -23.62 0.35
N ASN A 147 16.16 -22.95 -0.52
CA ASN A 147 16.22 -21.50 -0.51
C ASN A 147 14.93 -20.96 -1.16
N PRO A 148 14.25 -19.98 -0.53
CA PRO A 148 13.11 -19.34 -1.15
C PRO A 148 13.57 -18.60 -2.41
N LEU A 149 12.74 -18.64 -3.45
CA LEU A 149 12.93 -17.77 -4.60
C LEU A 149 12.31 -16.42 -4.26
N ILE A 150 13.08 -15.34 -4.40
CA ILE A 150 12.68 -14.00 -3.97
C ILE A 150 12.51 -13.11 -5.20
N PHE A 151 11.38 -12.42 -5.27
CA PHE A 151 11.12 -11.36 -6.24
C PHE A 151 10.71 -10.06 -5.55
N ASN A 152 11.22 -8.95 -6.04
CA ASN A 152 10.73 -7.61 -5.75
C ASN A 152 9.75 -7.23 -6.86
N ILE A 153 8.48 -7.09 -6.52
CA ILE A 153 7.40 -6.87 -7.49
C ILE A 153 6.79 -5.49 -7.26
N LYS A 154 6.62 -4.75 -8.35
CA LYS A 154 5.90 -3.48 -8.38
C LYS A 154 4.60 -3.65 -9.15
N TYR A 155 3.47 -3.39 -8.50
CA TYR A 155 2.16 -3.34 -9.13
C TYR A 155 1.70 -1.90 -9.35
N LEU A 156 1.39 -1.57 -10.60
CA LEU A 156 0.87 -0.28 -11.05
C LEU A 156 -0.36 -0.52 -11.92
N SER A 157 -1.43 0.24 -11.68
CA SER A 157 -2.59 0.23 -12.56
C SER A 157 -2.28 0.89 -13.90
N ASN A 158 -2.82 0.32 -14.97
CA ASN A 158 -2.68 0.86 -16.32
C ASN A 158 -3.72 1.96 -16.64
N VAL A 159 -4.07 2.77 -15.63
CA VAL A 159 -5.08 3.83 -15.75
C VAL A 159 -4.39 5.20 -15.83
N PRO A 160 -4.95 6.17 -16.56
CA PRO A 160 -4.31 7.48 -16.72
C PRO A 160 -4.32 8.29 -15.41
N TYR A 161 -3.34 9.16 -15.26
CA TYR A 161 -3.40 10.29 -14.33
C TYR A 161 -3.77 11.56 -15.11
N PHE A 162 -4.79 12.30 -14.65
CA PHE A 162 -5.08 13.61 -15.22
C PHE A 162 -4.46 14.69 -14.33
N PRO A 163 -3.54 15.51 -14.88
CA PRO A 163 -2.77 16.47 -14.08
C PRO A 163 -3.61 17.54 -13.39
N ALA A 164 -3.08 18.05 -12.29
CA ALA A 164 -3.62 19.24 -11.66
C ALA A 164 -3.53 20.46 -12.60
N VAL A 165 -4.50 21.36 -12.49
CA VAL A 165 -4.59 22.55 -13.34
C VAL A 165 -4.58 23.83 -12.52
N SER A 166 -4.11 24.93 -13.11
CA SER A 166 -4.03 26.24 -12.43
C SER A 166 -5.07 27.24 -12.94
N ASN A 167 -5.82 26.90 -13.99
CA ASN A 167 -6.78 27.79 -14.61
C ASN A 167 -8.20 27.24 -14.48
N ILE A 168 -9.14 28.14 -14.21
CA ILE A 168 -10.57 27.86 -14.28
C ILE A 168 -11.02 28.10 -15.72
N PRO A 169 -11.79 27.19 -16.35
CA PRO A 169 -12.36 27.46 -17.66
C PRO A 169 -13.29 28.69 -17.65
N ASP A 170 -13.38 29.38 -18.79
CA ASP A 170 -14.18 30.60 -18.91
C ASP A 170 -15.64 30.38 -18.52
N GLY A 171 -16.20 31.31 -17.73
CA GLY A 171 -17.59 31.26 -17.28
C GLY A 171 -17.89 30.15 -16.26
N LYS A 172 -16.86 29.52 -15.68
CA LYS A 172 -17.00 28.49 -14.64
C LYS A 172 -16.63 28.98 -13.24
N THR A 173 -17.08 28.22 -12.24
CA THR A 173 -16.62 28.27 -10.85
C THR A 173 -16.05 26.91 -10.51
N ALA A 174 -14.85 26.88 -9.95
CA ALA A 174 -14.23 25.66 -9.44
C ALA A 174 -14.67 25.39 -7.99
N LEU A 175 -15.04 24.15 -7.69
CA LEU A 175 -15.42 23.69 -6.36
C LEU A 175 -14.55 22.50 -5.99
N ASN A 176 -14.00 22.50 -4.78
CA ASN A 176 -13.28 21.35 -4.23
C ASN A 176 -14.25 20.52 -3.40
N LEU A 177 -14.54 19.31 -3.86
CA LEU A 177 -15.55 18.42 -3.31
C LEU A 177 -14.87 17.16 -2.82
N TYR A 178 -15.11 16.79 -1.56
CA TYR A 178 -14.48 15.61 -0.95
C TYR A 178 -15.50 14.50 -0.77
N PHE A 179 -15.20 13.33 -1.32
CA PHE A 179 -16.10 12.19 -1.31
C PHE A 179 -15.43 10.95 -0.68
N MET A 180 -16.23 9.98 -0.25
CA MET A 180 -15.76 8.73 0.38
C MET A 180 -15.93 7.57 -0.59
N ASP A 181 -14.88 6.77 -0.80
CA ASP A 181 -14.95 5.56 -1.63
C ASP A 181 -15.33 4.33 -0.79
N ASN A 182 -15.92 3.30 -1.42
CA ASN A 182 -16.33 2.08 -0.73
C ASN A 182 -15.15 1.29 -0.15
N GLN A 183 -13.94 1.45 -0.69
CA GLN A 183 -12.73 0.79 -0.17
C GLN A 183 -11.96 1.66 0.84
N ASN A 184 -12.31 2.94 0.99
CA ASN A 184 -11.59 3.86 1.86
C ASN A 184 -12.18 3.90 3.27
N LEU A 185 -11.28 3.87 4.26
CA LEU A 185 -11.60 4.18 5.64
C LEU A 185 -12.15 5.63 5.73
N VAL A 186 -13.00 5.88 6.72
CA VAL A 186 -13.72 7.15 7.03
C VAL A 186 -12.86 8.43 6.98
N LYS A 187 -11.53 8.31 6.98
CA LYS A 187 -10.57 9.43 7.11
C LYS A 187 -9.91 9.87 5.80
N GLN A 188 -9.81 9.02 4.78
CA GLN A 188 -9.16 9.36 3.51
C GLN A 188 -10.19 9.67 2.42
N LEU A 189 -10.76 10.88 2.50
CA LEU A 189 -11.68 11.38 1.48
C LEU A 189 -10.93 11.78 0.20
N ILE A 190 -11.53 11.46 -0.94
CA ILE A 190 -11.04 11.80 -2.27
C ILE A 190 -11.51 13.20 -2.64
N GLY A 191 -10.58 14.15 -2.69
CA GLY A 191 -10.84 15.52 -3.16
C GLY A 191 -10.91 15.57 -4.69
N ILE A 192 -11.92 16.24 -5.23
CA ILE A 192 -12.19 16.39 -6.65
C ILE A 192 -12.43 17.86 -6.94
N THR A 193 -11.79 18.40 -7.97
CA THR A 193 -12.15 19.74 -8.46
C THR A 193 -13.23 19.63 -9.52
N ARG A 194 -14.44 20.13 -9.23
CA ARG A 194 -15.54 20.23 -10.18
C ARG A 194 -15.68 21.65 -10.73
N PHE A 195 -15.75 21.78 -12.05
CA PHE A 195 -16.03 23.04 -12.72
C PHE A 195 -17.52 23.18 -13.07
N ILE A 196 -18.26 23.98 -12.29
CA ILE A 196 -19.67 24.27 -12.56
C ILE A 196 -19.84 25.60 -13.29
N ASN A 197 -21.02 25.85 -13.86
CA ASN A 197 -21.33 27.18 -14.38
C ASN A 197 -21.20 28.24 -13.28
N TYR A 198 -20.73 29.43 -13.65
CA TYR A 198 -20.52 30.53 -12.72
C TYR A 198 -21.72 30.72 -11.77
N THR A 199 -21.43 30.81 -10.49
CA THR A 199 -22.42 30.99 -9.43
C THR A 199 -22.03 32.12 -8.50
N GLN A 200 -23.02 32.92 -8.08
CA GLN A 200 -22.85 33.93 -7.03
C GLN A 200 -23.01 33.35 -5.62
N LYS A 201 -23.35 32.07 -5.50
CA LYS A 201 -23.56 31.37 -4.23
C LYS A 201 -22.67 30.12 -4.12
N PRO A 202 -21.34 30.25 -4.24
CA PRO A 202 -20.44 29.10 -4.26
C PRO A 202 -20.52 28.25 -2.99
N LEU A 203 -20.72 28.85 -1.81
CA LEU A 203 -20.86 28.13 -0.54
C LEU A 203 -22.07 27.16 -0.55
N THR A 204 -23.22 27.57 -1.07
CA THR A 204 -24.37 26.66 -1.19
C THR A 204 -24.15 25.62 -2.28
N SER A 205 -23.52 26.03 -3.39
CA SER A 205 -23.20 25.13 -4.49
C SER A 205 -22.29 23.98 -4.08
N ILE A 206 -21.39 24.16 -3.09
CA ILE A 206 -20.57 23.05 -2.55
C ILE A 206 -21.46 21.91 -2.04
N ILE A 207 -22.44 22.20 -1.17
CA ILE A 207 -23.34 21.15 -0.64
C ILE A 207 -24.23 20.58 -1.74
N ASP A 208 -24.76 21.43 -2.62
CA ASP A 208 -25.61 20.99 -3.72
C ASP A 208 -24.89 20.05 -4.68
N GLU A 209 -23.59 20.26 -4.93
CA GLU A 209 -22.77 19.38 -5.75
C GLU A 209 -22.32 18.11 -5.01
N LEU A 210 -22.02 18.19 -3.71
CA LEU A 210 -21.74 16.99 -2.88
C LEU A 210 -22.91 16.02 -2.86
N LYS A 211 -24.14 16.53 -2.80
CA LYS A 211 -25.38 15.73 -2.85
C LYS A 211 -25.57 14.97 -4.17
N LYS A 212 -24.93 15.40 -5.25
CA LYS A 212 -24.97 14.70 -6.55
C LYS A 212 -24.01 13.52 -6.60
N GLY A 213 -23.02 13.47 -5.70
CA GLY A 213 -21.91 12.52 -5.79
C GLY A 213 -20.89 12.89 -6.88
N PRO A 214 -19.79 12.13 -7.01
CA PRO A 214 -18.83 12.27 -8.10
C PRO A 214 -19.43 11.81 -9.44
N SER A 215 -18.88 12.27 -10.58
CA SER A 215 -19.19 11.68 -11.89
C SER A 215 -18.81 10.19 -11.93
N LEU A 216 -19.68 9.37 -12.55
CA LEU A 216 -19.45 7.95 -12.76
C LEU A 216 -18.21 7.68 -13.62
N GLU A 217 -17.84 8.62 -14.49
CA GLU A 217 -16.67 8.52 -15.37
C GLU A 217 -15.34 8.52 -14.59
N LEU A 218 -15.36 8.97 -13.34
CA LEU A 218 -14.20 8.97 -12.45
C LEU A 218 -13.86 7.56 -11.93
N GLY A 219 -14.71 6.56 -12.18
CA GLY A 219 -14.54 5.21 -11.66
C GLY A 219 -14.76 5.12 -10.15
N LEU A 220 -15.33 6.15 -9.54
CA LEU A 220 -15.65 6.20 -8.12
C LEU A 220 -17.10 5.72 -7.93
N ASN A 221 -17.29 4.62 -7.22
CA ASN A 221 -18.63 4.12 -6.93
C ASN A 221 -19.08 4.64 -5.56
N MET A 222 -19.70 5.83 -5.54
CA MET A 222 -20.03 6.51 -4.28
C MET A 222 -21.51 6.88 -4.20
N ASN A 223 -22.17 6.48 -3.12
CA ASN A 223 -23.44 7.08 -2.74
C ASN A 223 -23.18 8.47 -2.12
N PRO A 224 -24.05 9.47 -2.37
CA PRO A 224 -23.93 10.76 -1.72
C PRO A 224 -23.86 10.61 -0.19
N ILE A 225 -22.80 11.15 0.40
CA ILE A 225 -22.59 11.16 1.86
C ILE A 225 -23.04 12.46 2.51
N VAL A 226 -23.56 13.41 1.74
CA VAL A 226 -24.09 14.68 2.24
C VAL A 226 -25.57 14.75 1.87
N GLY A 227 -26.40 15.07 2.86
CA GLY A 227 -27.84 15.16 2.76
C GLY A 227 -28.35 16.60 2.68
N SER A 228 -29.54 16.80 3.22
CA SER A 228 -30.18 18.12 3.27
C SER A 228 -29.43 19.09 4.19
N TYR A 229 -29.63 20.38 3.97
CA TYR A 229 -29.14 21.45 4.85
C TYR A 229 -30.21 22.55 4.94
N ASN A 230 -30.21 23.30 6.03
CA ASN A 230 -31.14 24.41 6.24
C ASN A 230 -30.56 25.71 5.67
N TYR A 231 -29.34 26.07 6.07
CA TYR A 231 -28.62 27.22 5.49
C TYR A 231 -27.10 27.13 5.69
N VAL A 232 -26.38 27.97 4.95
CA VAL A 232 -24.94 28.19 5.08
C VAL A 232 -24.67 29.69 5.16
N SER A 233 -23.81 30.12 6.08
CA SER A 233 -23.49 31.55 6.26
C SER A 233 -22.06 31.73 6.77
N LEU A 234 -21.27 32.58 6.10
CA LEU A 234 -19.94 32.96 6.54
C LEU A 234 -20.01 34.23 7.40
N LYS A 235 -19.45 34.19 8.61
CA LYS A 235 -19.30 35.35 9.51
C LYS A 235 -17.86 35.45 9.99
N GLY A 236 -17.17 36.52 9.63
CA GLY A 236 -15.72 36.59 9.82
C GLY A 236 -15.05 35.44 9.06
N THR A 237 -14.23 34.66 9.74
CA THR A 237 -13.56 33.47 9.17
C THR A 237 -14.26 32.14 9.51
N THR A 238 -15.42 32.20 10.19
CA THR A 238 -16.20 31.01 10.56
C THR A 238 -17.40 30.82 9.66
N LEU A 239 -17.44 29.66 8.99
CA LEU A 239 -18.57 29.20 8.22
C LEU A 239 -19.56 28.44 9.12
N TYR A 240 -20.80 28.90 9.17
CA TYR A 240 -21.90 28.23 9.84
C TYR A 240 -22.67 27.37 8.84
N VAL A 241 -22.83 26.08 9.16
CA VAL A 241 -23.60 25.11 8.38
C VAL A 241 -24.69 24.56 9.28
N ASP A 242 -25.94 24.92 9.00
CA ASP A 242 -27.10 24.43 9.76
C ASP A 242 -27.75 23.24 9.04
N LEU A 243 -27.93 22.17 9.79
CA LEU A 243 -28.40 20.88 9.29
C LEU A 243 -29.72 20.49 9.97
N PRO A 244 -30.64 19.83 9.26
CA PRO A 244 -31.89 19.38 9.85
C PRO A 244 -31.68 18.14 10.73
N SER A 245 -32.31 18.12 11.91
CA SER A 245 -32.15 17.02 12.88
C SER A 245 -32.69 15.67 12.40
N ASN A 246 -33.57 15.66 11.39
CA ASN A 246 -34.21 14.47 10.86
C ASN A 246 -33.48 13.88 9.63
N GLU A 247 -32.31 14.39 9.26
CA GLU A 247 -31.53 13.85 8.15
C GLU A 247 -30.82 12.55 8.57
N GLY A 248 -31.24 11.45 7.96
CA GLY A 248 -30.79 10.10 8.31
C GLY A 248 -29.29 9.88 8.07
N LEU A 249 -28.74 10.53 7.04
CA LEU A 249 -27.30 10.45 6.71
C LEU A 249 -26.41 10.91 7.87
N TYR A 250 -26.85 11.94 8.60
CA TYR A 250 -26.07 12.52 9.70
C TYR A 250 -26.38 11.91 11.07
N THR A 251 -27.54 11.26 11.23
CA THR A 251 -28.00 10.74 12.53
C THR A 251 -27.83 9.23 12.68
N ASN A 252 -28.03 8.47 11.60
CA ASN A 252 -28.08 7.00 11.65
C ASN A 252 -26.96 6.34 10.84
N GLY A 253 -26.00 7.12 10.33
CA GLY A 253 -24.98 6.67 9.39
C GLY A 253 -23.74 5.99 10.00
N GLY A 254 -23.60 5.96 11.32
CA GLY A 254 -22.38 5.46 11.99
C GLY A 254 -21.12 6.13 11.42
N GLU A 255 -20.16 5.33 10.97
CA GLU A 255 -18.95 5.78 10.26
C GLU A 255 -19.22 6.69 9.04
N ARG A 256 -20.30 6.44 8.30
CA ARG A 256 -20.69 7.32 7.16
C ARG A 256 -21.06 8.72 7.61
N SER A 257 -21.62 8.85 8.81
CA SER A 257 -22.00 10.15 9.35
C SER A 257 -20.77 11.00 9.70
N GLU A 258 -19.73 10.38 10.26
CA GLU A 258 -18.45 11.06 10.46
C GLU A 258 -17.79 11.43 9.11
N ALA A 259 -17.89 10.57 8.10
CA ALA A 259 -17.44 10.89 6.75
C ALA A 259 -18.21 12.09 6.15
N SER A 260 -19.53 12.21 6.39
CA SER A 260 -20.32 13.38 6.01
C SER A 260 -19.77 14.67 6.63
N MET A 261 -19.47 14.64 7.93
CA MET A 261 -18.90 15.79 8.64
C MET A 261 -17.56 16.20 8.04
N ASN A 262 -16.66 15.23 7.84
CA ASN A 262 -15.33 15.47 7.28
C ASN A 262 -15.40 15.95 5.82
N SER A 263 -16.34 15.44 5.02
CA SER A 263 -16.59 15.87 3.65
C SER A 263 -16.99 17.33 3.59
N LEU A 264 -17.90 17.76 4.47
CA LEU A 264 -18.29 19.17 4.58
C LEU A 264 -17.10 20.03 5.01
N ILE A 265 -16.38 19.65 6.08
CA ILE A 265 -15.22 20.42 6.56
C ILE A 265 -14.17 20.58 5.45
N LYS A 266 -13.76 19.49 4.80
CA LYS A 266 -12.73 19.50 3.76
C LYS A 266 -13.17 20.23 2.49
N SER A 267 -14.44 20.12 2.10
CA SER A 267 -14.92 20.83 0.91
C SER A 267 -14.97 22.35 1.11
N TYR A 268 -15.17 22.80 2.35
CA TYR A 268 -15.09 24.23 2.69
C TYR A 268 -13.67 24.72 3.00
N ALA A 269 -12.73 23.82 3.31
CA ALA A 269 -11.35 24.12 3.65
C ALA A 269 -10.64 25.06 2.67
N ASN A 270 -10.94 24.89 1.38
CA ASN A 270 -10.28 25.61 0.31
C ASN A 270 -11.07 26.85 -0.15
N TYR A 271 -12.17 27.20 0.52
CA TYR A 271 -12.93 28.39 0.16
C TYR A 271 -12.29 29.65 0.75
N PRO A 272 -11.99 30.69 -0.06
CA PRO A 272 -11.35 31.92 0.42
C PRO A 272 -12.10 32.55 1.60
N GLY A 273 -11.37 32.78 2.69
CA GLY A 273 -11.89 33.41 3.91
C GLY A 273 -12.55 32.45 4.90
N VAL A 274 -12.54 31.14 4.66
CA VAL A 274 -13.00 30.13 5.64
C VAL A 274 -11.79 29.51 6.34
N GLU A 275 -11.70 29.70 7.65
CA GLU A 275 -10.68 29.06 8.50
C GLU A 275 -11.29 28.02 9.44
N ASN A 276 -12.58 28.20 9.76
CA ASN A 276 -13.29 27.39 10.71
C ASN A 276 -14.67 27.02 10.18
N VAL A 277 -15.11 25.78 10.44
CA VAL A 277 -16.47 25.32 10.15
C VAL A 277 -17.21 25.08 11.45
N ARG A 278 -18.43 25.57 11.57
CA ARG A 278 -19.29 25.40 12.73
C ARG A 278 -20.61 24.78 12.30
N PHE A 279 -20.89 23.60 12.83
CA PHE A 279 -22.18 22.94 12.62
C PHE A 279 -23.23 23.42 13.63
N LEU A 280 -24.45 23.56 13.13
CA LEU A 280 -25.66 23.80 13.90
C LEU A 280 -26.70 22.75 13.50
N VAL A 281 -27.61 22.41 14.42
CA VAL A 281 -28.75 21.54 14.14
C VAL A 281 -30.02 22.29 14.49
N ASP A 282 -30.91 22.48 13.51
CA ASP A 282 -32.17 23.23 13.64
C ASP A 282 -32.01 24.55 14.44
N TYR A 283 -31.02 25.38 14.06
CA TYR A 283 -30.70 26.67 14.67
C TYR A 283 -30.15 26.64 16.12
N ASN A 284 -29.45 25.57 16.52
CA ASN A 284 -28.78 25.32 17.84
C ASN A 284 -29.54 24.42 18.84
N ARG A 285 -30.23 23.38 18.37
CA ARG A 285 -30.95 22.44 19.26
C ARG A 285 -30.13 21.26 19.77
N ALA A 286 -28.88 21.08 19.30
CA ALA A 286 -28.05 19.93 19.65
C ALA A 286 -26.64 20.33 20.08
N SER A 287 -26.10 19.61 21.07
CA SER A 287 -24.69 19.68 21.46
C SER A 287 -23.83 18.64 20.73
N THR A 288 -24.43 17.51 20.35
CA THR A 288 -23.77 16.46 19.58
C THR A 288 -24.51 16.17 18.27
N PHE A 289 -23.77 15.76 17.25
CA PHE A 289 -24.29 15.31 15.96
C PHE A 289 -23.24 14.42 15.29
N PHE A 290 -23.52 13.91 14.09
CA PHE A 290 -22.56 13.10 13.33
C PHE A 290 -21.94 11.92 14.09
N ASN A 291 -22.76 11.03 14.66
CA ASN A 291 -22.29 9.93 15.52
C ASN A 291 -21.63 10.45 16.83
N ASP A 292 -22.41 11.20 17.62
CA ASP A 292 -22.05 11.73 18.94
C ASP A 292 -20.84 12.69 19.00
N LYS A 293 -20.42 13.26 17.88
CA LYS A 293 -19.38 14.30 17.85
C LYS A 293 -19.90 15.59 18.45
N ASP A 294 -19.10 16.20 19.33
CA ASP A 294 -19.37 17.52 19.89
C ASP A 294 -19.32 18.59 18.79
N ILE A 295 -20.48 19.20 18.48
CA ILE A 295 -20.62 20.28 17.51
C ILE A 295 -20.75 21.66 18.19
N THR A 296 -20.55 21.72 19.52
CA THR A 296 -20.58 22.97 20.28
C THR A 296 -19.35 23.84 20.09
N LYS A 297 -18.36 23.37 19.31
CA LYS A 297 -17.13 24.09 18.95
C LYS A 297 -16.99 24.20 17.43
N SER A 298 -16.17 25.15 17.00
CA SER A 298 -15.79 25.24 15.59
C SER A 298 -14.66 24.25 15.32
N PHE A 299 -14.68 23.67 14.12
CA PHE A 299 -13.66 22.78 13.60
C PHE A 299 -12.69 23.60 12.76
N THR A 300 -11.41 23.61 13.16
CA THR A 300 -10.35 24.27 12.40
C THR A 300 -9.92 23.39 11.23
N ILE A 301 -9.76 24.01 10.07
CA ILE A 301 -9.26 23.35 8.88
C ILE A 301 -7.74 23.21 8.98
N ASN A 302 -7.22 21.98 8.88
CA ASN A 302 -5.78 21.73 8.83
C ASN A 302 -5.35 21.32 7.41
N SER A 303 -4.66 22.22 6.71
CA SER A 303 -4.07 22.00 5.39
C SER A 303 -2.55 21.84 5.42
N GLU A 304 -1.93 21.85 6.61
CA GLU A 304 -0.48 21.81 6.77
C GLU A 304 0.06 20.37 6.85
N ASN A 305 1.33 20.20 6.49
CA ASN A 305 2.12 18.97 6.71
C ASN A 305 1.47 17.72 6.08
N LYS A 306 1.09 17.81 4.81
CA LYS A 306 0.41 16.76 4.05
C LYS A 306 1.35 16.04 3.10
N ALA A 307 1.09 14.75 2.91
CA ALA A 307 1.62 13.96 1.80
C ALA A 307 0.47 13.64 0.83
N PHE A 308 0.71 13.78 -0.47
CA PHE A 308 -0.28 13.49 -1.52
C PHE A 308 0.03 12.16 -2.18
N LEU A 309 -0.72 11.11 -1.81
CA LEU A 309 -0.46 9.74 -2.25
C LEU A 309 -1.42 9.31 -3.37
N ALA A 310 -1.03 8.32 -4.15
CA ALA A 310 -1.80 7.87 -5.30
C ALA A 310 -2.91 6.90 -4.88
N TYR A 311 -4.13 7.16 -5.33
CA TYR A 311 -5.24 6.21 -5.31
C TYR A 311 -5.61 5.86 -6.74
N ALA A 312 -5.65 4.57 -7.08
CA ALA A 312 -6.09 4.10 -8.38
C ALA A 312 -7.56 3.70 -8.33
N SER A 313 -8.41 4.39 -9.07
CA SER A 313 -9.73 3.87 -9.41
C SER A 313 -9.65 2.99 -10.66
N PRO A 314 -10.72 2.26 -11.03
CA PRO A 314 -10.79 1.54 -12.29
C PRO A 314 -10.56 2.41 -13.54
N ASN A 315 -10.75 3.73 -13.44
CA ASN A 315 -10.71 4.62 -14.61
C ASN A 315 -9.50 5.57 -14.60
N ARG A 316 -8.94 5.92 -13.44
CA ARG A 316 -7.82 6.88 -13.34
C ARG A 316 -7.15 6.89 -11.97
N TYR A 317 -5.99 7.52 -11.92
CA TYR A 317 -5.35 7.92 -10.66
C TYR A 317 -5.92 9.24 -10.09
N PHE A 318 -5.90 9.31 -8.77
CA PHE A 318 -6.16 10.48 -7.93
C PHE A 318 -4.99 10.70 -6.98
N LEU A 319 -4.70 11.95 -6.65
CA LEU A 319 -3.83 12.28 -5.53
C LEU A 319 -4.68 12.59 -4.30
N ILE A 320 -4.43 11.89 -3.20
CA ILE A 320 -5.18 11.98 -1.95
C ILE A 320 -4.33 12.65 -0.88
N GLU A 321 -4.86 13.70 -0.28
CA GLU A 321 -4.23 14.35 0.87
C GLU A 321 -4.22 13.44 2.10
N CYS A 322 -3.04 13.25 2.68
CA CYS A 322 -2.83 12.41 3.85
C CYS A 322 -2.06 13.19 4.92
N ASP A 323 -2.44 12.99 6.17
CA ASP A 323 -1.67 13.52 7.29
C ASP A 323 -0.34 12.79 7.39
N VAL A 324 0.75 13.53 7.56
CA VAL A 324 2.05 12.94 7.84
C VAL A 324 2.21 12.80 9.35
N ASP A 325 2.28 11.56 9.81
CA ASP A 325 2.46 11.26 11.22
C ASP A 325 3.76 11.88 11.77
N ASN A 326 3.76 12.23 13.05
CA ASN A 326 4.93 12.65 13.80
C ASN A 326 5.57 14.00 13.38
N ILE A 327 4.89 14.85 12.61
CA ILE A 327 5.33 16.24 12.44
C ILE A 327 4.81 17.10 13.60
N ALA A 328 5.72 17.42 14.53
CA ALA A 328 5.46 18.39 15.59
C ALA A 328 5.59 19.83 15.08
N GLU A 329 4.87 20.77 15.71
CA GLU A 329 4.86 22.17 15.29
C GLU A 329 6.25 22.83 15.36
N ASP A 330 7.04 22.46 16.37
CA ASP A 330 8.40 22.95 16.66
C ASP A 330 9.51 22.20 15.91
N MET A 331 9.14 21.21 15.08
CA MET A 331 10.08 20.46 14.25
C MET A 331 10.79 21.38 13.24
N THR A 332 12.10 21.16 13.03
CA THR A 332 12.85 21.90 12.01
C THR A 332 12.30 21.59 10.62
N ILE A 333 12.38 22.57 9.72
CA ILE A 333 11.90 22.42 8.33
C ILE A 333 12.53 21.21 7.62
N GLU A 334 13.82 20.96 7.84
CA GLU A 334 14.57 19.81 7.28
C GLU A 334 13.96 18.46 7.70
N LYS A 335 13.55 18.34 8.97
CA LYS A 335 12.91 17.14 9.49
C LYS A 335 11.50 16.99 8.94
N LYS A 336 10.73 18.09 8.82
CA LYS A 336 9.40 18.06 8.18
C LYS A 336 9.50 17.58 6.73
N ILE A 337 10.46 18.12 5.97
CA ILE A 337 10.76 17.70 4.58
C ILE A 337 11.08 16.21 4.53
N SER A 338 11.97 15.74 5.42
CA SER A 338 12.35 14.32 5.48
C SER A 338 11.14 13.41 5.76
N SER A 339 10.28 13.78 6.72
CA SER A 339 9.07 13.02 7.04
C SER A 339 8.08 12.98 5.86
N ILE A 340 7.83 14.13 5.21
CA ILE A 340 6.96 14.18 4.02
C ILE A 340 7.55 13.33 2.89
N PHE A 341 8.84 13.47 2.58
CA PHE A 341 9.50 12.69 1.54
C PHE A 341 9.40 11.18 1.82
N GLN A 342 9.66 10.77 3.07
CA GLN A 342 9.52 9.38 3.48
C GLN A 342 8.08 8.87 3.30
N SER A 343 7.05 9.66 3.65
CA SER A 343 5.65 9.28 3.40
C SER A 343 5.33 9.11 1.92
N LEU A 344 5.93 9.93 1.05
CA LEU A 344 5.75 9.82 -0.40
C LEU A 344 6.42 8.60 -1.02
N GLN A 345 7.50 8.10 -0.40
CA GLN A 345 8.18 6.86 -0.80
C GLN A 345 7.59 5.61 -0.17
N ASN A 346 7.06 5.74 1.05
CA ASN A 346 6.57 4.63 1.84
C ASN A 346 5.23 5.00 2.49
N SER A 347 4.16 4.80 1.72
CA SER A 347 2.80 4.96 2.22
C SER A 347 2.52 3.98 3.37
N SER A 348 2.08 4.53 4.51
CA SER A 348 1.52 3.76 5.62
C SER A 348 0.05 3.37 5.39
N TYR A 349 -0.57 3.86 4.31
CA TYR A 349 -1.96 3.60 3.97
C TYR A 349 -2.08 2.40 3.05
N GLU A 350 -2.92 1.44 3.43
CA GLU A 350 -3.05 0.16 2.73
C GLU A 350 -3.43 0.31 1.25
N TYR A 351 -4.39 1.18 0.95
CA TYR A 351 -5.00 1.37 -0.37
C TYR A 351 -4.42 2.55 -1.16
N LEU A 352 -3.41 3.24 -0.61
CA LEU A 352 -2.72 4.33 -1.29
C LEU A 352 -1.30 3.91 -1.63
N SER A 353 -0.91 4.16 -2.87
CA SER A 353 0.43 3.89 -3.36
C SER A 353 1.33 5.10 -3.16
N SER A 354 2.60 4.81 -2.86
CA SER A 354 3.69 5.76 -2.92
C SER A 354 3.79 6.40 -4.30
N THR A 355 4.03 7.69 -4.36
CA THR A 355 4.15 8.47 -5.59
C THR A 355 5.60 8.70 -6.00
N ILE A 356 6.54 8.47 -5.08
CA ILE A 356 7.97 8.52 -5.33
C ILE A 356 8.51 7.09 -5.20
N PRO A 357 9.09 6.51 -6.25
CA PRO A 357 9.78 5.24 -6.17
C PRO A 357 10.88 5.19 -5.10
N SER A 358 11.11 4.01 -4.52
CA SER A 358 12.05 3.83 -3.41
C SER A 358 13.52 4.03 -3.79
N GLU A 359 13.85 3.88 -5.08
CA GLU A 359 15.18 4.11 -5.65
C GLU A 359 15.58 5.59 -5.75
N ILE A 360 14.63 6.52 -5.66
CA ILE A 360 14.91 7.96 -5.73
C ILE A 360 15.47 8.45 -4.41
N LYS A 361 16.51 9.28 -4.46
CA LYS A 361 17.12 9.86 -3.26
C LYS A 361 17.04 11.36 -3.28
N LEU A 362 16.49 11.94 -2.22
CA LEU A 362 16.67 13.36 -1.93
C LEU A 362 18.07 13.56 -1.35
N LEU A 363 18.99 14.07 -2.18
CA LEU A 363 20.39 14.31 -1.82
C LEU A 363 20.53 15.43 -0.79
N ASN A 364 19.77 16.51 -0.97
CA ASN A 364 19.65 17.61 -0.02
C ASN A 364 18.42 18.47 -0.31
N SER A 365 18.06 19.32 0.65
CA SER A 365 17.01 20.31 0.52
C SER A 365 17.40 21.61 1.22
N ARG A 366 16.95 22.76 0.71
CA ARG A 366 17.10 24.06 1.39
C ARG A 366 15.95 25.00 1.07
N LEU A 367 15.61 25.87 2.02
CA LEU A 367 14.55 26.87 1.87
C LEU A 367 15.18 28.26 1.72
N GLU A 368 14.87 28.95 0.62
CA GLU A 368 15.35 30.30 0.32
C GLU A 368 14.16 31.16 -0.14
N ASN A 369 13.85 32.26 0.55
CA ASN A 369 12.75 33.17 0.19
C ASN A 369 11.41 32.46 -0.11
N ASN A 370 11.00 31.53 0.77
CA ASN A 370 9.80 30.69 0.62
C ASN A 370 9.82 29.73 -0.58
N VAL A 371 10.97 29.55 -1.24
CA VAL A 371 11.20 28.57 -2.31
C VAL A 371 11.96 27.39 -1.73
N LEU A 372 11.33 26.22 -1.71
CA LEU A 372 11.98 24.98 -1.32
C LEU A 372 12.75 24.40 -2.51
N ILE A 373 14.06 24.34 -2.40
CA ILE A 373 14.94 23.74 -3.39
C ILE A 373 15.21 22.29 -2.98
N LEU A 374 14.77 21.35 -3.80
CA LEU A 374 14.92 19.91 -3.62
C LEU A 374 15.93 19.39 -4.65
N ASN A 375 16.99 18.74 -4.18
CA ASN A 375 18.00 18.15 -5.06
C ASN A 375 17.92 16.62 -5.01
N PHE A 376 17.54 15.99 -6.11
CA PHE A 376 17.45 14.54 -6.26
C PHE A 376 18.66 13.97 -7.00
N ASP A 377 18.84 12.66 -6.96
CA ASP A 377 19.77 11.93 -7.83
C ASP A 377 19.16 11.60 -9.21
N ASP A 378 19.96 11.03 -10.11
CA ASP A 378 19.57 10.79 -11.50
C ASP A 378 18.41 9.79 -11.65
N SER A 379 18.16 8.92 -10.67
CA SER A 379 17.05 7.97 -10.72
C SER A 379 15.68 8.66 -10.76
N PHE A 380 15.61 9.93 -10.36
CA PHE A 380 14.41 10.76 -10.54
C PHE A 380 13.97 10.85 -12.00
N LEU A 381 14.91 10.93 -12.94
CA LEU A 381 14.60 11.08 -14.37
C LEU A 381 14.04 9.79 -14.99
N SER A 382 14.29 8.64 -14.36
CA SER A 382 13.82 7.32 -14.80
C SER A 382 12.76 6.70 -13.89
N ALA A 383 12.14 7.50 -13.01
CA ALA A 383 11.22 7.05 -11.95
C ALA A 383 10.14 6.06 -12.41
N TYR A 384 9.59 6.25 -13.60
CA TYR A 384 8.55 5.40 -14.18
C TYR A 384 8.82 5.06 -15.66
N GLU A 385 10.08 4.86 -16.05
CA GLU A 385 10.47 4.32 -17.38
C GLU A 385 9.68 4.95 -18.56
N ASP A 386 9.77 6.27 -18.70
CA ASP A 386 9.08 7.09 -19.72
C ASP A 386 7.54 7.20 -19.62
N ASP A 387 6.89 6.65 -18.58
CA ASP A 387 5.46 6.91 -18.32
C ASP A 387 5.24 8.36 -17.84
N ASN A 388 4.94 9.22 -18.81
CA ASN A 388 4.66 10.64 -18.56
C ASN A 388 3.47 10.87 -17.61
N ASN A 389 2.48 9.96 -17.55
CA ASN A 389 1.34 10.13 -16.64
C ASN A 389 1.78 9.95 -15.19
N LEU A 390 2.53 8.89 -14.91
CA LEU A 390 3.03 8.61 -13.55
C LEU A 390 4.13 9.59 -13.15
N ASN A 391 5.03 9.97 -14.07
CA ASN A 391 6.00 11.03 -13.83
C ASN A 391 5.32 12.37 -13.50
N ARG A 392 4.20 12.69 -14.17
CA ARG A 392 3.42 13.89 -13.86
C ARG A 392 2.68 13.77 -12.52
N MET A 393 2.17 12.59 -12.18
CA MET A 393 1.58 12.32 -10.87
C MET A 393 2.60 12.51 -9.73
N MET A 394 3.82 12.01 -9.91
CA MET A 394 4.93 12.20 -8.96
C MET A 394 5.25 13.70 -8.77
N LEU A 395 5.36 14.45 -9.86
CA LEU A 395 5.58 15.90 -9.78
C LEU A 395 4.46 16.63 -9.05
N ASP A 396 3.20 16.41 -9.43
CA ASP A 396 2.07 17.07 -8.77
C ASP A 396 2.01 16.67 -7.28
N SER A 397 2.31 15.40 -6.95
CA SER A 397 2.44 14.94 -5.57
C SER A 397 3.52 15.68 -4.78
N ILE A 398 4.71 15.86 -5.34
CA ILE A 398 5.81 16.63 -4.75
C ILE A 398 5.37 18.09 -4.51
N LEU A 399 4.82 18.73 -5.54
CA LEU A 399 4.39 20.14 -5.46
C LEU A 399 3.34 20.33 -4.37
N PHE A 400 2.28 19.52 -4.37
CA PHE A 400 1.20 19.60 -3.38
C PHE A 400 1.66 19.28 -1.97
N SER A 401 2.55 18.31 -1.79
CA SER A 401 3.03 17.89 -0.48
C SER A 401 3.96 18.92 0.14
N PHE A 402 4.96 19.40 -0.59
CA PHE A 402 5.93 20.34 -0.01
C PHE A 402 5.38 21.76 0.15
N THR A 403 4.44 22.20 -0.70
CA THR A 403 3.72 23.47 -0.51
C THR A 403 2.59 23.39 0.52
N SER A 404 2.39 22.24 1.16
CA SER A 404 1.58 22.14 2.38
C SER A 404 2.36 22.59 3.63
N LEU A 405 3.68 22.79 3.52
CA LEU A 405 4.46 23.43 4.57
C LEU A 405 4.17 24.94 4.52
N LYS A 406 3.75 25.52 5.65
CA LYS A 406 3.39 26.95 5.72
C LYS A 406 4.52 27.90 5.30
N GLU A 407 5.76 27.45 5.37
CA GLU A 407 6.95 28.20 5.01
C GLU A 407 7.28 28.14 3.50
N VAL A 408 6.55 27.34 2.71
CA VAL A 408 6.87 27.01 1.31
C VAL A 408 5.77 27.45 0.35
N ASP A 409 6.08 28.44 -0.49
CA ASP A 409 5.17 28.91 -1.54
C ASP A 409 5.41 28.20 -2.88
N LYS A 410 6.67 27.83 -3.14
CA LYS A 410 7.10 27.22 -4.40
C LYS A 410 8.17 26.15 -4.18
N VAL A 411 8.33 25.28 -5.15
CA VAL A 411 9.36 24.25 -5.19
C VAL A 411 10.26 24.46 -6.39
N LYS A 412 11.57 24.26 -6.22
CA LYS A 412 12.54 24.15 -7.32
C LYS A 412 13.18 22.78 -7.27
N ILE A 413 13.21 22.08 -8.39
CA ILE A 413 13.77 20.74 -8.50
C ILE A 413 15.14 20.83 -9.18
N LEU A 414 16.14 20.19 -8.59
CA LEU A 414 17.49 20.00 -9.13
C LEU A 414 17.79 18.50 -9.20
N ILE A 415 18.58 18.10 -10.19
CA ILE A 415 19.09 16.73 -10.32
C ILE A 415 20.61 16.81 -10.24
N ASN A 416 21.22 16.16 -9.25
CA ASN A 416 22.66 16.21 -8.99
C ASN A 416 23.24 17.64 -8.92
N GLY A 417 22.43 18.59 -8.45
CA GLY A 417 22.79 20.01 -8.34
C GLY A 417 22.56 20.81 -9.62
N GLU A 418 22.16 20.18 -10.72
CA GLU A 418 21.90 20.82 -12.00
C GLU A 418 20.42 21.11 -12.23
N VAL A 419 20.16 22.13 -13.04
CA VAL A 419 18.80 22.49 -13.48
C VAL A 419 18.44 21.67 -14.70
N ILE A 420 17.24 21.10 -14.71
CA ILE A 420 16.71 20.32 -15.84
C ILE A 420 15.61 21.12 -16.54
N ASN A 421 15.59 21.07 -17.87
CA ASN A 421 14.66 21.88 -18.67
C ASN A 421 13.33 21.19 -18.96
N ASN A 422 13.24 19.87 -18.96
CA ASN A 422 12.00 19.17 -19.28
C ASN A 422 11.91 17.83 -18.56
N PHE A 423 10.80 17.61 -17.87
CA PHE A 423 10.41 16.33 -17.30
C PHE A 423 8.88 16.25 -17.25
N ALA A 424 8.30 15.11 -17.64
CA ALA A 424 6.85 14.91 -17.70
C ALA A 424 6.08 16.02 -18.46
N SER A 425 6.65 16.51 -19.56
CA SER A 425 6.12 17.62 -20.37
C SER A 425 6.02 18.97 -19.64
N LEU A 426 6.80 19.16 -18.56
CA LEU A 426 6.90 20.42 -17.82
C LEU A 426 8.32 20.94 -17.84
N ASP A 427 8.43 22.27 -17.89
CA ASP A 427 9.71 22.96 -17.75
C ASP A 427 10.09 23.09 -16.27
N LEU A 428 11.09 22.31 -15.84
CA LEU A 428 11.60 22.31 -14.47
C LEU A 428 12.68 23.37 -14.22
N SER A 429 13.00 24.22 -15.21
CA SER A 429 14.07 25.22 -15.05
C SER A 429 13.68 26.38 -14.13
N TYR A 430 12.39 26.51 -13.82
CA TYR A 430 11.80 27.56 -12.99
C TYR A 430 11.29 27.03 -11.65
N GLU A 431 11.06 27.97 -10.73
CA GLU A 431 10.35 27.70 -9.49
C GLU A 431 8.87 27.43 -9.78
N MET A 432 8.36 26.32 -9.26
CA MET A 432 7.01 25.84 -9.52
C MET A 432 6.11 26.09 -8.31
N PRO A 433 5.06 26.92 -8.44
CA PRO A 433 4.02 26.99 -7.41
C PRO A 433 3.16 25.72 -7.44
N ARG A 434 2.44 25.48 -6.34
CA ARG A 434 1.37 24.48 -6.31
C ARG A 434 0.30 24.82 -7.36
N PRO A 435 -0.14 23.86 -8.21
CA PRO A 435 -1.35 24.02 -9.00
C PRO A 435 -2.58 24.26 -8.11
N LEU A 436 -3.59 24.96 -8.62
CA LEU A 436 -4.76 25.36 -7.82
C LEU A 436 -5.81 24.26 -7.68
N PHE A 437 -5.94 23.40 -8.69
CA PHE A 437 -7.05 22.47 -8.84
C PHE A 437 -6.54 21.04 -9.02
N LEU A 438 -6.62 20.26 -7.93
CA LEU A 438 -6.24 18.85 -7.92
C LEU A 438 -7.40 17.98 -8.39
N ASN A 439 -7.07 16.86 -9.04
CA ASN A 439 -8.05 15.86 -9.49
C ASN A 439 -9.23 16.49 -10.24
N PRO A 440 -8.99 17.21 -11.35
CA PRO A 440 -10.07 17.85 -12.09
C PRO A 440 -11.05 16.80 -12.65
N GLU A 441 -12.33 17.08 -12.47
CA GLU A 441 -13.46 16.42 -13.11
C GLU A 441 -13.71 17.13 -14.44
N ASN A 442 -13.17 16.55 -15.52
CA ASN A 442 -13.25 17.06 -16.88
C ASN A 442 -14.45 16.51 -17.61
#